data_AF-A0A3C0ABZ7-F1
#
_entry.id   AF-A0A3C0ABZ7-F1
#
_cell.length_a   1.000
_cell.length_b   1.000
_cell.length_c   1.000
_cell.angle_alpha   90.00
_cell.angle_beta   90.00
_cell.angle_gamma   90.00
#
_symmetry.space_group_name_H-M   'P 1'
#
loop_
_entity.id
_entity.type
_entity.pdbx_description
1 polymer ?
#
loop_
_entity_poly.entity_id
_entity_poly.type
_entity_poly.pdbx_seq_one_letter_code
_entity_poly.pdbx_strand_id
1 'polypeptide(L)'
;LEERMDLRTTADWLIRPRLLKLTGIAEVIVMGGDEKQYQVLVDPIKLQEYNVSLQDVEAAVQSNNLNASGGFIIGGQTARSVRVIGRLGAL
;
A
#
# COMPACT_ATOMS: atom_id res chain seq x y z
N LEU A 1 -1.01 20.73 -5.47
CA LEU A 1 -0.20 19.61 -4.94
C LEU A 1 -0.87 18.28 -5.26
N GLU A 2 -2.17 18.12 -4.95
CA GLU A 2 -2.97 16.94 -5.36
C GLU A 2 -2.88 16.65 -6.87
N GLU A 3 -3.06 17.67 -7.71
CA GLU A 3 -2.99 17.51 -9.18
C GLU A 3 -1.67 16.89 -9.67
N ARG A 4 -0.53 17.21 -9.05
CA ARG A 4 0.77 16.63 -9.44
C ARG A 4 0.93 15.18 -8.99
N MET A 5 0.38 14.82 -7.81
CA MET A 5 0.39 13.45 -7.31
C MET A 5 -0.53 12.55 -8.14
N ASP A 6 -1.68 13.06 -8.55
CA ASP A 6 -2.63 12.30 -9.38
C ASP A 6 -2.08 12.04 -10.78
N LEU A 7 -1.39 13.04 -11.36
CA LEU A 7 -0.69 12.87 -12.63
C LEU A 7 0.45 11.85 -12.52
N ARG A 8 1.25 11.89 -11.44
CA ARG A 8 2.31 10.90 -11.16
C ARG A 8 1.72 9.50 -11.01
N THR A 9 0.68 9.37 -10.20
CA THR A 9 -0.04 8.10 -9.95
C THR A 9 -0.59 7.54 -11.27
N THR A 10 -1.20 8.38 -12.11
CA THR A 10 -1.70 7.96 -13.42
C THR A 10 -0.55 7.53 -14.34
N ALA A 11 0.55 8.28 -14.36
CA ALA A 11 1.72 7.92 -15.15
C ALA A 11 2.32 6.56 -14.74
N ASP A 12 2.45 6.29 -13.44
CA ASP A 12 3.02 5.05 -12.94
C ASP A 12 2.10 3.84 -13.09
N TRP A 13 0.81 4.00 -12.78
CA TRP A 13 -0.13 2.88 -12.71
C TRP A 13 -0.86 2.61 -14.02
N LEU A 14 -0.98 3.61 -14.90
CA LEU A 14 -1.69 3.48 -16.18
C LEU A 14 -0.76 3.55 -17.39
N ILE A 15 0.10 4.57 -17.45
CA ILE A 15 0.88 4.86 -18.68
C ILE A 15 2.10 3.95 -18.78
N ARG A 16 2.91 3.87 -17.72
CA ARG A 16 4.13 3.05 -17.67
C ARG A 16 3.87 1.58 -18.03
N PRO A 17 2.84 0.88 -17.47
CA PRO A 17 2.59 -0.51 -17.80
C PRO A 17 2.08 -0.72 -19.24
N ARG A 18 1.45 0.31 -19.85
CA ARG A 18 1.01 0.24 -21.25
C ARG A 18 2.19 0.39 -22.20
N LEU A 19 3.13 1.29 -21.90
CA LEU A 19 4.34 1.47 -22.71
C LEU A 19 5.26 0.25 -22.62
N LEU A 20 5.48 -0.31 -21.42
CA LEU A 20 6.30 -1.52 -21.24
C LEU A 20 5.77 -2.76 -21.99
N LYS A 21 4.51 -2.77 -22.43
CA LYS A 21 3.94 -3.87 -23.24
C LYS A 21 4.31 -3.80 -24.72
N LEU A 22 4.85 -2.66 -25.18
CA LEU A 22 5.25 -2.51 -26.58
C LEU A 22 6.62 -3.17 -26.81
N THR A 23 6.73 -3.93 -27.89
CA THR A 23 7.98 -4.58 -28.28
C THR A 23 9.08 -3.55 -28.54
N GLY A 24 10.27 -3.78 -27.99
CA GLY A 24 11.44 -2.91 -28.17
C GLY A 24 11.63 -1.85 -27.07
N ILE A 25 10.75 -1.79 -26.07
CA ILE A 25 10.92 -0.93 -24.90
C ILE A 25 11.57 -1.73 -23.76
N ALA A 26 12.78 -1.33 -23.35
CA ALA A 26 13.50 -1.94 -22.24
C ALA A 26 13.06 -1.38 -20.87
N GLU A 27 12.86 -0.07 -20.78
CA GLU A 27 12.48 0.61 -19.54
C GLU A 27 11.69 1.89 -19.82
N VAL A 28 10.82 2.26 -18.88
CA VAL A 28 10.10 3.54 -18.85
C VAL A 28 10.29 4.16 -17.47
N ILE A 29 10.92 5.33 -17.43
CA ILE A 29 11.16 6.13 -16.22
C ILE A 29 10.27 7.36 -16.28
N VAL A 30 9.49 7.59 -15.24
CA VAL A 30 8.66 8.79 -15.10
C VAL A 30 9.43 9.78 -14.23
N MET A 31 9.67 10.98 -14.75
CA MET A 31 10.47 12.02 -14.10
C MET A 31 9.58 13.16 -13.60
N GLY A 32 9.81 13.60 -12.36
CA GLY A 32 9.01 14.63 -11.71
C GLY A 32 7.65 14.11 -11.21
N GLY A 33 6.85 15.00 -10.63
CA GLY A 33 5.61 14.65 -9.92
C GLY A 33 5.87 14.18 -8.49
N ASP A 34 4.99 14.57 -7.57
CA ASP A 34 5.09 14.17 -6.16
C ASP A 34 4.58 12.73 -6.02
N GLU A 35 5.26 11.88 -5.26
CA GLU A 35 4.80 10.51 -4.98
C GLU A 35 3.82 10.52 -3.79
N LYS A 36 2.69 9.79 -3.93
CA LYS A 36 1.69 9.68 -2.87
C LYS A 36 2.27 8.88 -1.71
N GLN A 37 2.55 9.57 -0.60
CA GLN A 37 3.06 9.00 0.64
C GLN A 37 2.08 9.20 1.79
N TYR A 38 1.91 8.17 2.63
CA TYR A 38 1.15 8.26 3.87
C TYR A 38 2.14 8.35 5.03
N GLN A 39 2.20 9.52 5.67
CA GLN A 39 3.10 9.75 6.80
C GLN A 39 2.34 9.60 8.11
N VAL A 40 2.85 8.75 9.00
CA VAL A 40 2.32 8.60 10.36
C VAL A 40 3.06 9.59 11.25
N LEU A 41 2.42 10.72 11.54
CA LEU A 41 2.97 11.76 12.42
C LEU A 41 2.64 11.42 13.86
N VAL A 42 3.66 11.07 14.65
CA VAL A 42 3.51 10.64 16.04
C VAL A 42 3.77 11.81 16.99
N ASP A 43 2.91 11.97 18.01
CA ASP A 43 3.05 13.00 19.04
C ASP A 43 3.85 12.45 20.24
N PRO A 44 5.04 12.99 20.56
CA PRO A 44 5.88 12.49 21.64
C PRO A 44 5.24 12.66 23.04
N ILE A 45 4.37 13.65 23.24
CA ILE A 45 3.68 13.86 24.52
C ILE A 45 2.67 12.73 24.75
N LYS A 46 1.91 12.37 23.70
CA LYS A 46 0.96 11.26 23.77
C LYS A 46 1.65 9.92 23.96
N LEU A 47 2.80 9.70 23.32
CA LEU A 47 3.58 8.48 23.52
C LEU A 47 3.96 8.30 25.00
N GLN A 48 4.38 9.37 25.67
CA GLN A 48 4.70 9.35 27.10
C GLN A 48 3.45 9.11 27.95
N GLU A 49 2.34 9.79 27.65
CA GLU A 49 1.08 9.64 28.38
C GLU A 49 0.54 8.21 28.34
N TYR A 50 0.62 7.56 27.17
CA TYR A 50 0.19 6.17 26.99
C TYR A 50 1.28 5.14 27.32
N ASN A 51 2.48 5.58 27.71
CA ASN A 51 3.64 4.72 27.96
C ASN A 51 3.93 3.76 26.78
N VAL A 52 3.81 4.28 25.55
CA VAL A 52 4.05 3.57 24.29
C VAL A 52 5.34 4.07 23.67
N SER A 53 6.20 3.16 23.23
CA SER A 53 7.42 3.55 22.52
C SER A 53 7.15 3.83 21.04
N LEU A 54 8.05 4.58 20.39
CA LEU A 54 7.99 4.75 18.93
C LEU A 54 8.09 3.40 18.19
N GLN A 55 8.85 2.46 18.74
CA GLN A 55 9.03 1.11 18.19
C GLN A 55 7.72 0.32 18.22
N ASP A 56 6.92 0.48 19.28
CA ASP A 56 5.60 -0.15 19.38
C ASP A 56 4.65 0.39 18.31
N VAL A 57 4.70 1.69 18.03
CA VAL A 57 3.90 2.29 16.94
C VAL A 57 4.36 1.75 15.58
N GLU A 58 5.67 1.67 15.34
CA GLU A 58 6.20 1.10 14.10
C GLU A 58 5.76 -0.36 13.90
N ALA A 59 5.91 -1.19 14.94
CA ALA A 59 5.49 -2.60 14.91
C ALA A 59 3.98 -2.74 14.70
N ALA A 60 3.17 -1.87 15.33
CA ALA A 60 1.72 -1.85 15.15
C ALA A 60 1.32 -1.46 13.72
N VAL A 61 1.96 -0.47 13.13
CA VAL A 61 1.69 -0.07 11.73
C VAL A 61 2.10 -1.19 10.76
N GLN A 62 3.27 -1.79 10.96
CA GLN A 62 3.75 -2.88 10.11
C GLN A 62 2.85 -4.13 10.18
N SER A 63 2.47 -4.55 11.38
CA SER A 63 1.62 -5.73 11.58
C SER A 63 0.20 -5.53 11.05
N ASN A 64 -0.34 -4.32 11.13
CA ASN A 64 -1.69 -4.04 10.64
C ASN A 64 -1.75 -3.90 9.12
N ASN A 65 -0.67 -3.56 8.42
CA ASN A 65 -0.71 -3.35 6.96
C ASN A 65 -0.53 -4.64 6.13
N LEU A 66 -0.87 -5.81 6.69
CA LEU A 66 -0.68 -7.11 6.05
C LEU A 66 -2.01 -7.71 5.60
N ASN A 67 -2.05 -8.23 4.37
CA ASN A 67 -3.12 -9.10 3.92
C ASN A 67 -2.72 -10.55 4.16
N ALA A 68 -3.54 -11.30 4.91
CA ALA A 68 -3.30 -12.72 5.15
C ALA A 68 -4.29 -13.60 4.36
N SER A 69 -3.82 -14.74 3.86
CA SER A 69 -4.68 -15.77 3.29
C SER A 69 -5.29 -16.59 4.43
N GLY A 70 -6.62 -16.65 4.50
CA GLY A 70 -7.35 -17.47 5.47
C GLY A 70 -7.54 -18.93 5.01
N GLY A 71 -6.91 -19.33 3.89
CA GLY A 71 -7.02 -20.67 3.33
C GLY A 71 -8.31 -20.89 2.55
N PHE A 72 -8.74 -22.15 2.45
CA PHE A 72 -9.96 -22.55 1.73
C PHE A 72 -10.91 -23.30 2.67
N ILE A 73 -12.18 -22.93 2.63
CA ILE A 73 -13.25 -23.74 3.23
C ILE A 73 -13.80 -24.62 2.11
N ILE A 74 -13.66 -25.94 2.27
CA ILE A 74 -14.19 -26.93 1.33
C ILE A 74 -15.57 -27.34 1.84
N GLY A 75 -16.61 -26.98 1.10
CA GLY A 75 -17.99 -27.39 1.35
C GLY A 75 -18.52 -28.14 0.14
N GLY A 76 -18.69 -29.47 0.26
CA GLY A 76 -19.12 -30.33 -0.85
C GLY A 76 -18.13 -30.29 -2.02
N GLN A 77 -18.60 -29.99 -3.23
CA GLN A 77 -17.78 -29.85 -4.45
C GLN A 77 -17.22 -28.43 -4.67
N THR A 78 -17.36 -27.52 -3.70
CA THR A 78 -16.89 -26.12 -3.85
C THR A 78 -15.84 -25.76 -2.82
N ALA A 79 -14.72 -25.21 -3.28
CA ALA A 79 -13.72 -24.56 -2.45
C ALA A 79 -13.96 -23.05 -2.45
N ARG A 80 -14.13 -22.46 -1.27
CA ARG A 80 -14.26 -21.00 -1.10
C ARG A 80 -12.97 -20.47 -0.47
N SER A 81 -12.33 -19.51 -1.13
CA SER A 81 -11.17 -18.83 -0.56
C SER A 81 -11.60 -17.88 0.56
N VAL A 82 -10.91 -17.94 1.68
CA VAL A 82 -11.05 -16.98 2.78
C VAL A 82 -9.83 -16.07 2.72
N ARG A 83 -10.05 -14.76 2.77
CA ARG A 83 -8.99 -13.76 2.79
C ARG A 83 -9.24 -12.80 3.95
N VAL A 84 -8.20 -12.57 4.75
CA VAL A 84 -8.18 -11.52 5.77
C VAL A 84 -7.61 -10.26 5.13
N ILE A 85 -8.41 -9.20 5.16
CA ILE A 85 -8.02 -7.88 4.66
C ILE A 85 -7.47 -7.11 5.87
N GLY A 86 -6.19 -6.76 5.84
CA GLY A 86 -5.56 -5.88 6.83
C GLY A 86 -4.86 -4.70 6.19
N ARG A 87 -4.42 -4.83 4.93
CA ARG A 87 -3.76 -3.74 4.20
C ARG A 87 -4.67 -2.52 4.14
N LEU A 88 -4.13 -1.39 4.57
CA LEU A 88 -4.76 -0.09 4.36
C LEU A 88 -4.88 0.13 2.86
N GLY A 89 -6.11 0.16 2.36
CA GLY A 89 -6.41 0.47 0.97
C GLY A 89 -6.01 1.91 0.65
N ALA A 90 -5.87 2.23 -0.64
CA ALA A 90 -5.88 3.62 -1.03
C ALA A 90 -7.25 4.20 -0.61
N LEU A 91 -7.25 5.16 0.32
CA LEU A 91 -8.39 6.04 0.54
C LEU A 91 -8.67 6.83 -0.73
#